data_AF-T0FRG1-F1
#
_entry.id   AF-T0FRG1-F1
#
_cell.length_a   1.000
_cell.length_b   1.000
_cell.length_c   1.000
_cell.angle_alpha   90.00
_cell.angle_beta   90.00
_cell.angle_gamma   90.00
#
_symmetry.space_group_name_H-M   'P 1'
#
loop_
_entity.id
_entity.type
_entity.pdbx_description
1 polymer ?
#
loop_
_entity_poly.entity_id
_entity_poly.type
_entity_poly.pdbx_seq_one_letter_code
_entity_poly.pdbx_strand_id
1 'polypeptide(L)'
;MNFNVNAPFDFLGIDTLRLFTAAENIEVNPDLFNPKAYKTEKGKPILSLSDSGLSVIRIQHTRYVAFYYFCFSLSRLYNGVNYSSYSPIDYKEITSRLDAILERNGLTVINWFDIKVSRIDLFRNLKLNKDYNAYVPILKTVSVSRTKVKSVEDSKYHQNNSFKMVFYNKAEQLRNVVKIEDSVLRIECRYTNPKKIKKELGSNYFFQITNSALEAYFHHYCEKAFSVLRQFEFKSETNDLRTELCRYFTIQKKRFPKRLADEAYSYFEKYQSDSLDSYLSDLIREFEKKSESERKRRERKLKTAKELLNTAILVEQTIQDGGHLIDDLRSLLFNNPSKISLGEKEPKKRKKIPA
;
A
#
# COMPACT_ATOMS: atom_id res chain seq x y z
N MET A 1 11.83 -24.87 9.19
CA MET A 1 10.69 -24.04 9.66
C MET A 1 9.49 -24.38 8.79
N ASN A 2 8.36 -24.73 9.39
CA ASN A 2 7.11 -24.89 8.62
C ASN A 2 6.47 -23.50 8.48
N PHE A 3 6.54 -22.93 7.29
CA PHE A 3 5.86 -21.68 6.99
C PHE A 3 4.37 -21.93 6.76
N ASN A 4 3.51 -21.10 7.35
CA ASN A 4 2.10 -21.11 7.00
C ASN A 4 1.91 -20.30 5.72
N VAL A 5 1.77 -21.00 4.60
CA VAL A 5 1.46 -20.41 3.29
C VAL A 5 -0.02 -20.60 2.91
N ASN A 6 -0.85 -21.00 3.88
CA ASN A 6 -2.27 -21.21 3.67
C ASN A 6 -3.01 -19.86 3.54
N ALA A 7 -4.06 -19.83 2.72
CA ALA A 7 -4.92 -18.67 2.52
C ALA A 7 -4.19 -17.36 2.16
N PRO A 8 -3.29 -17.34 1.15
CA PRO A 8 -2.56 -16.12 0.77
C PRO A 8 -3.45 -15.06 0.11
N PHE A 9 -4.63 -15.43 -0.40
CA PHE A 9 -5.51 -14.56 -1.17
C PHE A 9 -6.82 -14.19 -0.44
N ASP A 10 -7.04 -14.72 0.75
CA ASP A 10 -8.36 -14.73 1.39
C ASP A 10 -8.66 -13.45 2.18
N PHE A 11 -7.64 -12.80 2.72
CA PHE A 11 -7.76 -11.74 3.71
C PHE A 11 -6.95 -10.50 3.31
N LEU A 12 -7.27 -9.35 3.91
CA LEU A 12 -6.31 -8.26 4.00
C LEU A 12 -5.26 -8.59 5.07
N GLY A 13 -4.01 -8.67 4.65
CA GLY A 13 -2.90 -8.93 5.55
C GLY A 13 -2.32 -7.67 6.16
N ILE A 14 -1.71 -7.82 7.32
CA ILE A 14 -0.93 -6.82 8.00
C ILE A 14 0.51 -7.33 8.06
N ASP A 15 1.39 -6.68 7.29
CA ASP A 15 2.81 -7.01 7.36
C ASP A 15 3.38 -6.43 8.63
N THR A 16 3.53 -5.10 8.71
CA THR A 16 4.21 -4.44 9.82
C THR A 16 3.24 -3.62 10.66
N LEU A 17 3.35 -3.77 11.99
CA LEU A 17 2.83 -2.81 12.95
C LEU A 17 3.98 -2.10 13.66
N ARG A 18 3.79 -0.80 13.89
CA ARG A 18 4.62 -0.03 14.80
C ARG A 18 3.78 0.65 15.84
N LEU A 19 3.84 0.14 17.05
CA LEU A 19 3.21 0.73 18.22
C LEU A 19 4.19 1.69 18.89
N PHE A 20 3.68 2.64 19.65
CA PHE A 20 4.49 3.52 20.47
C PHE A 20 3.74 3.98 21.72
N THR A 21 4.52 4.26 22.76
CA THR A 21 4.03 4.86 24.00
C THR A 21 5.10 5.75 24.61
N ALA A 22 4.67 6.65 25.50
CA ALA A 22 5.57 7.51 26.24
C ALA A 22 6.43 6.67 27.20
N ALA A 23 7.66 7.10 27.49
CA ALA A 23 8.58 6.33 28.32
C ALA A 23 8.06 6.11 29.74
N GLU A 24 7.20 6.99 30.23
CA GLU A 24 6.55 6.93 31.53
C GLU A 24 5.54 5.77 31.64
N ASN A 25 5.13 5.18 30.51
CA ASN A 25 4.23 4.02 30.47
C ASN A 25 5.00 2.68 30.44
N ILE A 26 6.32 2.71 30.65
CA ILE A 26 7.19 1.54 30.62
C ILE A 26 8.02 1.48 31.90
N GLU A 27 7.87 0.38 32.63
CA GLU A 27 8.77 0.03 33.73
C GLU A 27 9.97 -0.74 33.16
N VAL A 28 11.15 -0.43 33.69
CA VAL A 28 12.42 -1.01 33.23
C VAL A 28 13.06 -1.74 34.41
N ASN A 29 13.27 -3.04 34.26
CA ASN A 29 14.13 -3.81 35.14
C ASN A 29 15.59 -3.67 34.65
N PRO A 30 16.46 -2.97 35.40
CA PRO A 30 17.83 -2.70 34.98
C PRO A 30 18.70 -3.96 34.87
N ASP A 31 18.37 -5.04 35.58
CA ASP A 31 19.16 -6.27 35.59
C ASP A 31 18.98 -7.08 34.30
N LEU A 32 17.83 -6.91 33.63
CA LEU A 32 17.48 -7.62 32.39
C LEU A 32 17.58 -6.73 31.15
N PHE A 33 17.41 -5.42 31.31
CA PHE A 33 17.35 -4.50 30.18
C PHE A 33 18.75 -4.18 29.63
N ASN A 34 19.12 -4.86 28.54
CA ASN A 34 20.43 -4.70 27.90
C ASN A 34 20.32 -4.25 26.42
N PRO A 35 19.93 -3.00 26.14
CA PRO A 35 19.79 -2.51 24.77
C PRO A 35 21.13 -2.08 24.16
N LYS A 36 21.22 -2.13 22.83
CA LYS A 36 22.30 -1.51 22.07
C LYS A 36 22.06 0.00 21.95
N ALA A 37 23.08 0.79 22.22
CA ALA A 37 23.02 2.25 22.09
C ALA A 37 23.63 2.74 20.76
N TYR A 38 22.97 3.70 20.12
CA TYR A 38 23.44 4.35 18.89
C TYR A 38 22.91 5.78 18.79
N LYS A 39 23.30 6.50 17.73
CA LYS A 39 22.81 7.84 17.43
C LYS A 39 22.11 7.85 16.08
N THR A 40 21.03 8.63 15.97
CA THR A 40 20.44 8.98 14.67
C THR A 40 21.44 9.77 13.81
N GLU A 41 21.18 9.89 12.51
CA GLU A 41 21.86 10.85 11.61
C GLU A 41 21.83 12.29 12.16
N LYS A 42 20.81 12.64 12.96
CA LYS A 42 20.66 13.93 13.62
C LYS A 42 21.28 13.98 15.03
N GLY A 43 22.10 12.99 15.38
CA GLY A 43 22.81 12.91 16.67
C GLY A 43 21.98 12.49 17.88
N LYS A 44 20.66 12.29 17.75
CA LYS A 44 19.79 11.87 18.87
C LYS A 44 20.12 10.47 19.36
N PRO A 45 20.22 10.24 20.69
CA PRO A 45 20.50 8.91 21.23
C PRO A 45 19.30 7.98 21.06
N ILE A 46 19.60 6.75 20.70
CA ILE A 46 18.64 5.66 20.57
C ILE A 46 19.14 4.45 21.34
N LEU A 47 18.24 3.78 22.05
CA LEU A 47 18.44 2.44 22.57
C LEU A 47 17.60 1.49 21.75
N SER A 48 18.17 0.38 21.27
CA SER A 48 17.40 -0.67 20.59
C SER A 48 17.73 -2.04 21.10
N LEU A 49 16.67 -2.83 21.16
CA LEU A 49 16.67 -4.23 21.49
C LEU A 49 15.87 -4.94 20.40
N SER A 50 16.28 -6.15 20.03
CA SER A 50 15.52 -7.00 19.12
C SER A 50 15.49 -8.42 19.65
N ASP A 51 14.30 -8.98 19.80
CA ASP A 51 14.08 -10.34 20.27
C ASP A 51 12.83 -10.93 19.63
N SER A 52 12.95 -12.16 19.09
CA SER A 52 11.83 -12.96 18.59
C SER A 52 10.92 -12.22 17.61
N GLY A 53 11.53 -11.40 16.74
CA GLY A 53 10.83 -10.64 15.71
C GLY A 53 10.21 -9.32 16.19
N LEU A 54 10.32 -8.99 17.48
CA LEU A 54 10.00 -7.67 18.04
C LEU A 54 11.27 -6.83 18.12
N SER A 55 11.25 -5.64 17.52
CA SER A 55 12.25 -4.61 17.76
C SER A 55 11.67 -3.52 18.65
N VAL A 56 12.33 -3.28 19.78
CA VAL A 56 12.04 -2.20 20.71
C VAL A 56 13.05 -1.08 20.47
N ILE A 57 12.57 0.14 20.32
CA ILE A 57 13.41 1.31 20.06
C ILE A 57 12.98 2.44 21.00
N ARG A 58 13.88 2.89 21.88
CA ARG A 58 13.68 4.08 22.71
C ARG A 58 14.36 5.28 22.06
N ILE A 59 13.59 6.32 21.75
CA ILE A 59 14.11 7.55 21.15
C ILE A 59 13.91 8.71 22.12
N GLN A 60 15.00 9.44 22.41
CA GLN A 60 14.93 10.69 23.17
C GLN A 60 14.55 11.85 22.22
N HIS A 61 13.37 12.44 22.39
CA HIS A 61 12.88 13.52 21.54
C HIS A 61 13.33 14.90 22.03
N THR A 62 13.20 15.13 23.34
CA THR A 62 13.65 16.32 24.07
C THR A 62 14.34 15.87 25.36
N ARG A 63 14.82 16.78 26.21
CA ARG A 63 15.41 16.43 27.52
C ARG A 63 14.47 15.61 28.41
N TYR A 64 13.16 15.88 28.33
CA TYR A 64 12.15 15.29 29.23
C TYR A 64 11.20 14.31 28.54
N VAL A 65 11.20 14.25 27.21
CA VAL A 65 10.26 13.43 26.45
C VAL A 65 11.00 12.35 25.70
N ALA A 66 10.70 11.10 26.04
CA ALA A 66 11.15 9.91 25.34
C ALA A 66 9.97 9.02 24.98
N PHE A 67 10.10 8.27 23.89
CA PHE A 67 9.11 7.30 23.46
C PHE A 67 9.77 5.94 23.23
N TYR A 68 9.03 4.88 23.54
CA TYR A 68 9.32 3.54 23.07
C TYR A 68 8.49 3.24 21.83
N TYR A 69 9.12 2.60 20.86
CA TYR A 69 8.50 2.07 19.65
C TYR A 69 8.65 0.57 19.62
N PHE A 70 7.54 -0.14 19.41
CA PHE A 70 7.47 -1.58 19.24
C PHE A 70 7.22 -1.88 17.77
N CYS A 71 8.21 -2.43 17.07
CA CYS A 71 8.15 -2.71 15.64
C CYS A 71 8.19 -4.22 15.40
N PHE A 72 7.18 -4.78 14.76
CA PHE A 72 7.11 -6.21 14.49
C PHE A 72 6.28 -6.49 13.23
N SER A 73 6.50 -7.66 12.63
CA SER A 73 5.70 -8.13 11.50
C SER A 73 4.62 -9.10 11.99
N LEU A 74 3.35 -8.72 11.85
CA LEU A 74 2.22 -9.59 12.22
C LEU A 74 2.16 -10.81 11.31
N SER A 75 2.31 -10.64 10.00
CA SER A 75 2.34 -11.77 9.07
C SER A 75 3.45 -12.77 9.41
N ARG A 76 4.66 -12.32 9.79
CA ARG A 76 5.71 -13.24 10.25
C ARG A 76 5.40 -13.87 11.61
N LEU A 77 4.79 -13.12 12.53
CA LEU A 77 4.44 -13.62 13.86
C LEU A 77 3.38 -14.73 13.81
N TYR A 78 2.41 -14.63 12.90
CA TYR A 78 1.38 -15.65 12.70
C TYR A 78 1.83 -16.78 11.76
N ASN A 79 2.62 -16.47 10.72
CA ASN A 79 2.82 -17.38 9.60
C ASN A 79 4.28 -17.78 9.34
N GLY A 80 5.24 -17.18 10.03
CA GLY A 80 6.69 -17.36 9.80
C GLY A 80 7.22 -16.67 8.52
N VAL A 81 6.37 -16.44 7.52
CA VAL A 81 6.71 -15.76 6.26
C VAL A 81 5.65 -14.73 5.90
N ASN A 82 6.08 -13.61 5.31
CA ASN A 82 5.18 -12.57 4.81
C ASN A 82 4.59 -12.92 3.44
N TYR A 83 3.87 -14.04 3.36
CA TYR A 83 3.13 -14.48 2.18
C TYR A 83 1.65 -14.65 2.48
N SER A 84 1.31 -15.48 3.48
CA SER A 84 -0.08 -15.65 3.92
C SER A 84 -0.67 -14.34 4.43
N SER A 85 -1.92 -14.07 4.03
CA SER A 85 -2.63 -12.85 4.41
C SER A 85 -3.33 -12.96 5.76
N TYR A 86 -3.40 -14.14 6.39
CA TYR A 86 -3.99 -14.28 7.71
C TYR A 86 -3.09 -13.66 8.78
N SER A 87 -3.39 -12.41 9.15
CA SER A 87 -2.61 -11.62 10.12
C SER A 87 -3.50 -10.59 10.80
N PRO A 88 -4.55 -11.04 11.52
CA PRO A 88 -5.53 -10.14 12.12
C PRO A 88 -4.91 -9.25 13.20
N ILE A 89 -5.56 -8.12 13.46
CA ILE A 89 -5.46 -7.46 14.76
C ILE A 89 -6.36 -8.21 15.74
N ASP A 90 -5.76 -9.08 16.56
CA ASP A 90 -6.32 -9.54 17.82
C ASP A 90 -5.61 -8.81 18.95
N TYR A 91 -6.27 -7.80 19.54
CA TYR A 91 -5.67 -6.98 20.59
C TYR A 91 -5.15 -7.85 21.74
N LYS A 92 -5.97 -8.78 22.26
CA LYS A 92 -5.59 -9.57 23.44
C LYS A 92 -4.43 -10.50 23.14
N GLU A 93 -4.49 -11.21 22.02
CA GLU A 93 -3.42 -12.13 21.64
C GLU A 93 -2.10 -11.39 21.39
N ILE A 94 -2.16 -10.26 20.68
CA ILE A 94 -0.97 -9.47 20.37
C ILE A 94 -0.36 -8.91 21.65
N THR A 95 -1.16 -8.30 22.55
CA THR A 95 -0.62 -7.75 23.80
C THR A 95 -0.03 -8.85 24.68
N SER A 96 -0.70 -9.99 24.86
CA SER A 96 -0.15 -11.11 25.65
C SER A 96 1.18 -11.62 25.10
N ARG A 97 1.31 -11.73 23.77
CA ARG A 97 2.58 -12.16 23.14
C ARG A 97 3.67 -11.12 23.30
N LEU A 98 3.33 -9.83 23.15
CA LEU A 98 4.30 -8.75 23.32
C LEU A 98 4.76 -8.65 24.77
N ASP A 99 3.86 -8.75 25.75
CA ASP A 99 4.19 -8.75 27.18
C ASP A 99 5.22 -9.84 27.51
N ALA A 100 4.97 -11.08 27.08
CA ALA A 100 5.91 -12.19 27.30
C ALA A 100 7.32 -11.93 26.72
N ILE A 101 7.41 -11.23 25.59
CA ILE A 101 8.70 -10.84 24.99
C ILE A 101 9.31 -9.66 25.75
N LEU A 102 8.52 -8.67 26.13
CA LEU A 102 9.00 -7.48 26.82
C LEU A 102 9.51 -7.81 28.23
N GLU A 103 8.77 -8.60 29.00
CA GLU A 103 9.07 -8.95 30.40
C GLU A 103 10.44 -9.64 30.53
N ARG A 104 10.71 -10.63 29.68
CA ARG A 104 12.01 -11.33 29.68
C ARG A 104 13.19 -10.46 29.24
N ASN A 105 12.91 -9.31 28.62
CA ASN A 105 13.89 -8.29 28.27
C ASN A 105 13.89 -7.10 29.26
N GLY A 106 13.25 -7.26 30.42
CA GLY A 106 13.23 -6.27 31.48
C GLY A 106 12.34 -5.07 31.19
N LEU A 107 11.30 -5.21 30.37
CA LEU A 107 10.35 -4.14 30.07
C LEU A 107 8.93 -4.58 30.41
N THR A 108 8.18 -3.73 31.11
CA THR A 108 6.77 -3.96 31.42
C THR A 108 5.94 -2.77 30.97
N VAL A 109 4.86 -3.01 30.23
CA VAL A 109 3.90 -1.97 29.84
C VAL A 109 2.93 -1.74 30.99
N ILE A 110 2.88 -0.51 31.51
CA ILE A 110 1.97 -0.16 32.62
C ILE A 110 0.51 -0.18 32.14
N ASN A 111 0.23 0.48 31.02
CA ASN A 111 -1.11 0.56 30.45
C ASN A 111 -1.11 0.36 28.93
N TRP A 112 -1.66 -0.77 28.47
CA TRP A 112 -1.84 -1.05 27.04
C TRP A 112 -2.88 -0.16 26.35
N PHE A 113 -3.82 0.43 27.10
CA PHE A 113 -4.81 1.34 26.53
C PHE A 113 -4.20 2.65 26.05
N ASP A 114 -3.03 3.05 26.56
CA ASP A 114 -2.33 4.27 26.13
C ASP A 114 -1.43 4.05 24.90
N ILE A 115 -1.28 2.80 24.46
CA ILE A 115 -0.44 2.46 23.32
C ILE A 115 -1.10 2.89 22.01
N LYS A 116 -0.31 3.58 21.19
CA LYS A 116 -0.74 4.16 19.92
C LYS A 116 -0.04 3.52 18.74
N VAL A 117 -0.71 3.51 17.59
CA VAL A 117 -0.16 3.05 16.32
C VAL A 117 0.47 4.22 15.58
N SER A 118 1.73 4.06 15.16
CA SER A 118 2.48 5.03 14.36
C SER A 118 2.79 4.54 12.95
N ARG A 119 2.69 3.24 12.70
CA ARG A 119 2.75 2.68 11.34
C ARG A 119 1.95 1.39 11.22
N ILE A 120 1.33 1.25 10.06
CA ILE A 120 0.61 0.05 9.62
C ILE A 120 1.01 -0.16 8.16
N ASP A 121 1.43 -1.38 7.83
CA ASP A 121 1.65 -1.82 6.46
C ASP A 121 0.62 -2.90 6.15
N LEU A 122 -0.39 -2.53 5.36
CA LEU A 122 -1.46 -3.41 4.90
C LEU A 122 -1.07 -4.00 3.54
N PHE A 123 -1.43 -5.24 3.27
CA PHE A 123 -1.24 -5.82 1.96
C PHE A 123 -2.37 -6.74 1.54
N ARG A 124 -2.56 -6.85 0.24
CA ARG A 124 -3.45 -7.83 -0.38
C ARG A 124 -2.70 -8.53 -1.51
N ASN A 125 -2.78 -9.86 -1.54
CA ASN A 125 -2.33 -10.63 -2.69
C ASN A 125 -3.51 -10.88 -3.61
N LEU A 126 -3.28 -10.77 -4.91
CA LEU A 126 -4.21 -11.17 -5.96
C LEU A 126 -3.56 -12.31 -6.74
N LYS A 127 -4.30 -13.41 -6.90
CA LYS A 127 -3.93 -14.50 -7.81
C LYS A 127 -4.30 -14.07 -9.22
N LEU A 128 -3.29 -13.90 -10.07
CA LEU A 128 -3.46 -13.49 -11.46
C LEU A 128 -3.71 -14.71 -12.35
N ASN A 129 -4.50 -14.52 -13.40
CA ASN A 129 -4.78 -15.56 -14.39
C ASN A 129 -3.68 -15.69 -15.47
N LYS A 130 -2.88 -14.62 -15.67
CA LYS A 130 -1.68 -14.63 -16.51
C LYS A 130 -0.44 -14.25 -15.70
N ASP A 131 0.74 -14.34 -16.31
CA ASP A 131 1.99 -13.87 -15.71
C ASP A 131 1.91 -12.38 -15.33
N TYR A 132 2.56 -12.01 -14.23
CA TYR A 132 2.56 -10.66 -13.69
C TYR A 132 2.95 -9.61 -14.75
N ASN A 133 3.92 -9.93 -15.62
CA ASN A 133 4.41 -9.00 -16.62
C ASN A 133 3.33 -8.59 -17.64
N ALA A 134 2.33 -9.43 -17.87
CA ALA A 134 1.19 -9.09 -18.74
C ALA A 134 0.37 -7.92 -18.18
N TYR A 135 0.32 -7.74 -16.86
CA TYR A 135 -0.46 -6.68 -16.21
C TYR A 135 0.35 -5.40 -15.99
N VAL A 136 1.69 -5.43 -16.13
CA VAL A 136 2.57 -4.28 -15.88
C VAL A 136 2.14 -3.02 -16.65
N PRO A 137 1.77 -3.07 -17.95
CA PRO A 137 1.27 -1.89 -18.67
C PRO A 137 0.05 -1.27 -17.97
N ILE A 138 -0.92 -2.09 -17.56
CA ILE A 138 -2.14 -1.63 -16.87
C ILE A 138 -1.78 -1.04 -15.50
N LEU A 139 -0.91 -1.71 -14.72
CA LEU A 139 -0.44 -1.21 -13.41
C LEU A 139 0.30 0.12 -13.51
N LYS A 140 0.98 0.38 -14.64
CA LYS A 140 1.61 1.69 -14.89
C LYS A 140 0.61 2.83 -15.09
N THR A 141 -0.67 2.54 -15.36
CA THR A 141 -1.72 3.58 -15.44
C THR A 141 -2.19 4.07 -14.07
N VAL A 142 -1.90 3.31 -13.00
CA VAL A 142 -2.32 3.63 -11.63
C VAL A 142 -1.78 4.98 -11.18
N SER A 143 -2.64 5.75 -10.51
CA SER A 143 -2.32 7.09 -10.03
C SER A 143 -2.83 7.31 -8.62
N VAL A 144 -1.94 7.73 -7.72
CA VAL A 144 -2.29 8.08 -6.34
C VAL A 144 -2.04 9.56 -6.10
N SER A 145 -3.11 10.26 -5.70
CA SER A 145 -3.08 11.70 -5.45
C SER A 145 -2.03 12.09 -4.41
N ARG A 146 -1.33 13.20 -4.65
CA ARG A 146 -0.33 13.79 -3.73
C ARG A 146 0.81 12.83 -3.36
N THR A 147 1.22 11.99 -4.31
CA THR A 147 2.40 11.13 -4.20
C THR A 147 3.38 11.41 -5.33
N LYS A 148 4.67 11.18 -5.06
CA LYS A 148 5.68 11.06 -6.10
C LYS A 148 5.70 9.61 -6.58
N VAL A 149 5.90 9.43 -7.87
CA VAL A 149 6.11 8.10 -8.47
C VAL A 149 7.61 7.81 -8.47
N LYS A 150 7.99 6.62 -8.01
CA LYS A 150 9.33 6.06 -8.18
C LYS A 150 9.16 4.69 -8.83
N SER A 151 9.76 4.47 -9.98
CA SER A 151 9.83 3.15 -10.62
C SER A 151 11.08 2.43 -10.09
N VAL A 152 10.94 1.16 -9.74
CA VAL A 152 12.07 0.27 -9.42
C VAL A 152 11.73 -1.06 -10.05
N GLU A 153 12.53 -1.50 -11.02
CA GLU A 153 12.28 -2.74 -11.78
C GLU A 153 10.86 -2.76 -12.38
N ASP A 154 10.11 -3.84 -12.15
CA ASP A 154 8.74 -4.09 -12.58
C ASP A 154 7.68 -3.47 -11.64
N SER A 155 8.14 -2.71 -10.63
CA SER A 155 7.33 -2.25 -9.51
C SER A 155 7.15 -0.73 -9.52
N LYS A 156 5.94 -0.28 -9.25
CA LYS A 156 5.60 1.16 -9.21
C LYS A 156 5.29 1.62 -7.80
N TYR A 157 6.11 2.53 -7.29
CA TYR A 157 5.96 3.09 -5.96
C TYR A 157 5.31 4.47 -6.00
N HIS A 158 4.20 4.61 -5.30
CA HIS A 158 3.52 5.87 -5.06
C HIS A 158 3.76 6.30 -3.62
N GLN A 159 4.63 7.28 -3.39
CA GLN A 159 5.04 7.63 -2.03
C GLN A 159 5.06 9.14 -1.72
N ASN A 160 4.78 9.44 -0.46
CA ASN A 160 5.09 10.71 0.21
C ASN A 160 5.56 10.41 1.65
N ASN A 161 5.83 11.44 2.45
CA ASN A 161 6.40 11.29 3.78
C ASN A 161 5.55 10.46 4.77
N SER A 162 4.26 10.29 4.49
CA SER A 162 3.29 9.67 5.40
C SER A 162 2.62 8.41 4.84
N PHE A 163 2.82 8.14 3.54
CA PHE A 163 2.08 7.14 2.80
C PHE A 163 2.93 6.57 1.67
N LYS A 164 2.85 5.26 1.48
CA LYS A 164 3.46 4.56 0.35
C LYS A 164 2.49 3.47 -0.14
N MET A 165 2.23 3.43 -1.43
CA MET A 165 1.52 2.35 -2.09
C MET A 165 2.45 1.72 -3.14
N VAL A 166 2.48 0.40 -3.22
CA VAL A 166 3.28 -0.34 -4.19
C VAL A 166 2.53 -1.55 -4.74
N PHE A 167 2.81 -1.84 -6.00
CA PHE A 167 2.36 -2.99 -6.77
C PHE A 167 3.59 -3.74 -7.24
N TYR A 168 3.69 -5.02 -6.93
CA TYR A 168 4.88 -5.83 -7.27
C TYR A 168 4.57 -7.32 -7.36
N ASN A 169 5.45 -8.05 -8.06
CA ASN A 169 5.43 -9.51 -8.12
C ASN A 169 5.89 -10.12 -6.79
N LYS A 170 4.95 -10.62 -5.98
CA LYS A 170 5.27 -11.17 -4.65
C LYS A 170 5.92 -12.55 -4.73
N ALA A 171 5.53 -13.33 -5.74
CA ALA A 171 6.09 -14.66 -5.96
C ALA A 171 7.59 -14.54 -6.26
N GLU A 172 7.97 -13.62 -7.14
CA GLU A 172 9.37 -13.37 -7.47
C GLU A 172 10.18 -12.87 -6.26
N GLN A 173 9.64 -11.93 -5.46
CA GLN A 173 10.30 -11.46 -4.25
C GLN A 173 10.62 -12.59 -3.25
N LEU A 174 9.79 -13.64 -3.21
CA LEU A 174 9.92 -14.75 -2.28
C LEU A 174 10.52 -16.01 -2.90
N ARG A 175 11.00 -15.97 -4.14
CA ARG A 175 11.47 -17.16 -4.89
C ARG A 175 12.55 -17.98 -4.16
N ASN A 176 13.38 -17.32 -3.35
CA ASN A 176 14.45 -17.95 -2.58
C ASN A 176 14.03 -18.38 -1.16
N VAL A 177 12.77 -18.16 -0.77
CA VAL A 177 12.26 -18.39 0.59
C VAL A 177 11.17 -19.47 0.60
N VAL A 178 10.21 -19.38 -0.33
CA VAL A 178 9.10 -20.34 -0.46
C VAL A 178 8.79 -20.56 -1.94
N LYS A 179 8.45 -21.81 -2.30
CA LYS A 179 7.97 -22.13 -3.65
C LYS A 179 6.54 -21.62 -3.81
N ILE A 180 6.34 -20.70 -4.74
CA ILE A 180 5.02 -20.15 -5.09
C ILE A 180 4.81 -20.43 -6.58
N GLU A 181 3.79 -21.21 -6.91
CA GLU A 181 3.49 -21.60 -8.30
C GLU A 181 2.51 -20.61 -8.97
N ASP A 182 1.76 -19.87 -8.17
CA ASP A 182 0.83 -18.85 -8.67
C ASP A 182 1.56 -17.59 -9.14
N SER A 183 1.02 -16.93 -10.17
CA SER A 183 1.36 -15.55 -10.51
C SER A 183 0.67 -14.61 -9.51
N VAL A 184 1.47 -13.87 -8.73
CA VAL A 184 0.94 -13.08 -7.59
C VAL A 184 1.29 -11.59 -7.71
N LEU A 185 0.26 -10.78 -7.89
CA LEU A 185 0.32 -9.34 -7.66
C LEU A 185 0.07 -9.05 -6.18
N ARG A 186 1.03 -8.40 -5.50
CA ARG A 186 0.77 -7.79 -4.19
C ARG A 186 0.55 -6.30 -4.31
N ILE A 187 -0.50 -5.85 -3.64
CA ILE A 187 -0.79 -4.45 -3.37
C ILE A 187 -0.45 -4.20 -1.91
N GLU A 188 0.48 -3.28 -1.64
CA GLU A 188 0.87 -2.92 -0.27
C GLU A 188 0.67 -1.43 -0.02
N CYS A 189 0.02 -1.10 1.09
CA CYS A 189 -0.29 0.25 1.56
C CYS A 189 0.36 0.47 2.94
N ARG A 190 1.39 1.31 2.98
CA ARG A 190 2.12 1.69 4.19
C ARG A 190 1.73 3.08 4.65
N TYR A 191 1.45 3.19 5.94
CA TYR A 191 1.14 4.43 6.64
C TYR A 191 2.15 4.67 7.74
N THR A 192 2.74 5.85 7.83
CA THR A 192 3.85 6.12 8.77
C THR A 192 3.63 7.31 9.69
N ASN A 193 2.39 7.82 9.76
CA ASN A 193 2.05 9.01 10.55
C ASN A 193 0.85 8.75 11.49
N PRO A 194 1.03 8.81 12.82
CA PRO A 194 -0.06 8.60 13.79
C PRO A 194 -1.26 9.53 13.59
N LYS A 195 -1.03 10.80 13.21
CA LYS A 195 -2.12 11.77 12.96
C LYS A 195 -2.93 11.36 11.74
N LYS A 196 -2.27 10.83 10.70
CA LYS A 196 -2.95 10.33 9.51
C LYS A 196 -3.75 9.07 9.84
N ILE A 197 -3.16 8.14 10.59
CA ILE A 197 -3.86 6.93 11.07
C ILE A 197 -5.13 7.32 11.85
N LYS A 198 -5.03 8.23 12.83
CA LYS A 198 -6.19 8.72 13.58
C LYS A 198 -7.27 9.33 12.68
N LYS A 199 -6.86 10.18 11.73
CA LYS A 199 -7.79 10.83 10.81
C LYS A 199 -8.58 9.82 9.97
N GLU A 200 -7.92 8.74 9.57
CA GLU A 200 -8.42 7.81 8.56
C GLU A 200 -9.14 6.60 9.15
N LEU A 201 -8.72 6.16 10.34
CA LEU A 201 -9.31 5.02 11.07
C LEU A 201 -10.18 5.47 12.27
N GLY A 202 -10.35 6.78 12.48
CA GLY A 202 -11.08 7.35 13.62
C GLY A 202 -10.29 7.37 14.94
N SER A 203 -9.36 6.43 15.12
CA SER A 203 -8.43 6.38 16.25
C SER A 203 -7.03 5.96 15.82
N ASN A 204 -6.05 6.27 16.65
CA ASN A 204 -4.72 5.69 16.58
C ASN A 204 -4.35 4.95 17.88
N TYR A 205 -5.27 4.75 18.81
CA TYR A 205 -5.06 3.86 19.96
C TYR A 205 -5.18 2.41 19.49
N PHE A 206 -4.21 1.58 19.89
CA PHE A 206 -4.10 0.22 19.36
C PHE A 206 -5.35 -0.63 19.63
N PHE A 207 -5.91 -0.55 20.85
CA PHE A 207 -7.12 -1.27 21.24
C PHE A 207 -8.38 -0.88 20.46
N GLN A 208 -8.36 0.25 19.73
CA GLN A 208 -9.49 0.76 18.95
C GLN A 208 -9.35 0.46 17.45
N ILE A 209 -8.22 -0.11 17.00
CA ILE A 209 -8.05 -0.45 15.59
C ILE A 209 -8.72 -1.80 15.31
N THR A 210 -9.69 -1.82 14.40
CA THR A 210 -10.42 -3.02 14.02
C THR A 210 -10.04 -3.51 12.61
N ASN A 211 -10.14 -4.81 12.38
CA ASN A 211 -9.90 -5.39 11.04
C ASN A 211 -10.87 -4.83 9.99
N SER A 212 -12.14 -4.58 10.37
CA SER A 212 -13.14 -3.99 9.47
C SER A 212 -12.80 -2.56 9.05
N ALA A 213 -12.30 -1.73 9.96
CA ALA A 213 -11.87 -0.37 9.63
C ALA A 213 -10.66 -0.38 8.68
N LEU A 214 -9.72 -1.32 8.87
CA LEU A 214 -8.57 -1.49 7.97
C LEU A 214 -9.00 -1.94 6.57
N GLU A 215 -9.93 -2.90 6.47
CA GLU A 215 -10.48 -3.40 5.20
C GLU A 215 -11.16 -2.27 4.42
N ALA A 216 -12.12 -1.58 5.05
CA ALA A 216 -12.85 -0.49 4.42
C ALA A 216 -11.90 0.62 3.94
N TYR A 217 -10.88 0.91 4.75
CA TYR A 217 -9.90 1.92 4.43
C TYR A 217 -8.98 1.52 3.27
N PHE A 218 -8.48 0.29 3.27
CA PHE A 218 -7.65 -0.24 2.18
C PHE A 218 -8.43 -0.26 0.86
N HIS A 219 -9.68 -0.76 0.89
CA HIS A 219 -10.56 -0.80 -0.26
C HIS A 219 -10.78 0.59 -0.86
N HIS A 220 -11.12 1.59 -0.04
CA HIS A 220 -11.30 2.98 -0.49
C HIS A 220 -10.05 3.56 -1.18
N TYR A 221 -8.86 3.25 -0.68
CA TYR A 221 -7.61 3.71 -1.30
C TYR A 221 -7.33 2.99 -2.62
N CYS A 222 -7.61 1.70 -2.70
CA CYS A 222 -7.53 0.94 -3.96
C CYS A 222 -8.51 1.49 -5.00
N GLU A 223 -9.78 1.71 -4.65
CA GLU A 223 -10.78 2.31 -5.57
C GLU A 223 -10.31 3.66 -6.14
N LYS A 224 -9.69 4.50 -5.31
CA LYS A 224 -9.14 5.78 -5.77
C LYS A 224 -7.93 5.61 -6.68
N ALA A 225 -6.99 4.74 -6.29
CA ALA A 225 -5.76 4.49 -7.04
C ALA A 225 -6.07 3.93 -8.43
N PHE A 226 -7.03 3.01 -8.51
CA PHE A 226 -7.46 2.32 -9.73
C PHE A 226 -8.72 2.95 -10.36
N SER A 227 -9.05 4.20 -10.03
CA SER A 227 -10.28 4.86 -10.51
C SER A 227 -10.38 4.91 -12.04
N VAL A 228 -9.27 5.16 -12.73
CA VAL A 228 -9.20 5.15 -14.20
C VAL A 228 -9.54 3.76 -14.74
N LEU A 229 -8.93 2.71 -14.19
CA LEU A 229 -9.21 1.32 -14.58
C LEU A 229 -10.67 0.94 -14.32
N ARG A 230 -11.22 1.34 -13.16
CA ARG A 230 -12.60 1.06 -12.77
C ARG A 230 -13.62 1.65 -13.74
N GLN A 231 -13.35 2.86 -14.24
CA GLN A 231 -14.23 3.63 -15.12
C GLN A 231 -13.97 3.39 -16.61
N PHE A 232 -12.88 2.70 -16.96
CA PHE A 232 -12.53 2.45 -18.33
C PHE A 232 -13.49 1.44 -18.95
N GLU A 233 -14.10 1.83 -20.07
CA GLU A 233 -14.99 0.99 -20.83
C GLU A 233 -14.82 1.33 -22.31
N PHE A 234 -14.34 0.35 -23.07
CA PHE A 234 -14.11 0.46 -24.50
C PHE A 234 -13.96 -0.95 -25.08
N LYS A 235 -14.46 -1.15 -26.29
CA LYS A 235 -14.24 -2.35 -27.09
C LYS A 235 -13.61 -1.92 -28.39
N SER A 236 -12.53 -2.57 -28.81
CA SER A 236 -11.86 -2.30 -30.08
C SER A 236 -12.65 -2.90 -31.25
N GLU A 237 -12.51 -2.31 -32.45
CA GLU A 237 -13.08 -2.87 -33.70
C GLU A 237 -11.99 -3.12 -34.74
N THR A 238 -10.84 -2.47 -34.58
CA THR A 238 -9.69 -2.57 -35.46
C THR A 238 -8.42 -2.76 -34.62
N ASN A 239 -7.34 -3.14 -35.29
CA ASN A 239 -6.02 -3.30 -34.66
C ASN A 239 -5.15 -2.03 -34.76
N ASP A 240 -5.70 -0.90 -35.20
CA ASP A 240 -4.95 0.35 -35.34
C ASP A 240 -5.18 1.28 -34.14
N LEU A 241 -4.18 1.39 -33.28
CA LEU A 241 -4.27 2.17 -32.03
C LEU A 241 -4.71 3.62 -32.26
N ARG A 242 -4.21 4.28 -33.31
CA ARG A 242 -4.52 5.69 -33.57
C ARG A 242 -5.99 5.88 -33.94
N THR A 243 -6.53 5.00 -34.79
CA THR A 243 -7.94 4.96 -35.18
C THR A 243 -8.82 4.67 -33.96
N GLU A 244 -8.45 3.67 -33.17
CA GLU A 244 -9.16 3.25 -31.96
C GLU A 244 -9.18 4.36 -30.89
N LEU A 245 -8.08 5.09 -30.72
CA LEU A 245 -8.02 6.28 -29.84
C LEU A 245 -8.97 7.39 -30.32
N CYS A 246 -9.02 7.64 -31.63
CA CYS A 246 -9.96 8.61 -32.18
C CYS A 246 -11.41 8.18 -31.93
N ARG A 247 -11.73 6.89 -32.07
CA ARG A 247 -13.06 6.36 -31.73
C ARG A 247 -13.36 6.50 -30.25
N TYR A 248 -12.42 6.12 -29.38
CA TYR A 248 -12.55 6.27 -27.93
C TYR A 248 -12.89 7.72 -27.53
N PHE A 249 -12.11 8.70 -27.99
CA PHE A 249 -12.36 10.11 -27.65
C PHE A 249 -13.66 10.66 -28.26
N THR A 250 -14.11 10.11 -29.39
CA THR A 250 -15.40 10.45 -30.02
C THR A 250 -16.56 9.93 -29.18
N ILE A 251 -16.52 8.66 -28.75
CA ILE A 251 -17.52 8.05 -27.85
C ILE A 251 -17.61 8.82 -26.53
N GLN A 252 -16.45 9.22 -25.99
CA GLN A 252 -16.34 10.02 -24.77
C GLN A 252 -16.71 11.51 -24.96
N LYS A 253 -17.20 11.88 -26.16
CA LYS A 253 -17.65 13.24 -26.53
C LYS A 253 -16.61 14.32 -26.22
N LYS A 254 -15.32 14.02 -26.40
CA LYS A 254 -14.25 14.99 -26.17
C LYS A 254 -14.19 16.01 -27.29
N ARG A 255 -13.85 17.25 -26.93
CA ARG A 255 -13.61 18.32 -27.90
C ARG A 255 -12.31 18.02 -28.67
N PHE A 256 -12.39 17.93 -30.00
CA PHE A 256 -11.26 17.61 -30.90
C PHE A 256 -10.69 16.19 -30.73
N PRO A 257 -11.48 15.13 -30.96
CA PRO A 257 -11.07 13.75 -30.70
C PRO A 257 -9.82 13.34 -31.49
N LYS A 258 -9.72 13.72 -32.77
CA LYS A 258 -8.56 13.42 -33.62
C LYS A 258 -7.25 13.99 -33.06
N ARG A 259 -7.27 15.24 -32.59
CA ARG A 259 -6.10 15.88 -31.99
C ARG A 259 -5.67 15.15 -30.70
N LEU A 260 -6.63 14.79 -29.85
CA LEU A 260 -6.33 14.06 -28.61
C LEU A 260 -5.78 12.66 -28.91
N ALA A 261 -6.30 11.98 -29.94
CA ALA A 261 -5.78 10.71 -30.40
C ALA A 261 -4.33 10.81 -30.87
N ASP A 262 -4.02 11.82 -31.68
CA ASP A 262 -2.66 12.08 -32.16
C ASP A 262 -1.69 12.37 -31.00
N GLU A 263 -2.11 13.21 -30.03
CA GLU A 263 -1.31 13.51 -28.84
C GLU A 263 -1.11 12.25 -27.98
N ALA A 264 -2.16 11.47 -27.72
CA ALA A 264 -2.09 10.23 -26.94
C ALA A 264 -1.19 9.17 -27.58
N TYR A 265 -1.32 8.98 -28.89
CA TYR A 265 -0.49 8.08 -29.68
C TYR A 265 0.98 8.49 -29.61
N SER A 266 1.29 9.78 -29.80
CA SER A 266 2.67 10.28 -29.68
C SER A 266 3.27 10.05 -28.29
N TYR A 267 2.49 10.21 -27.22
CA TYR A 267 2.96 9.88 -25.86
C TYR A 267 3.20 8.38 -25.68
N PHE A 268 2.39 7.54 -26.30
CA PHE A 268 2.54 6.09 -26.27
C PHE A 268 3.81 5.63 -27.00
N GLU A 269 4.11 6.16 -28.19
CA GLU A 269 5.37 5.88 -28.90
C GLU A 269 6.61 6.29 -28.08
N LYS A 270 6.55 7.47 -27.44
CA LYS A 270 7.61 7.92 -26.52
C LYS A 270 7.76 7.00 -25.31
N TYR A 271 6.65 6.48 -24.80
CA TYR A 271 6.65 5.53 -23.70
C TYR A 271 7.30 4.20 -24.10
N GLN A 272 6.99 3.67 -25.29
CA GLN A 272 7.58 2.43 -25.78
C GLN A 272 9.08 2.55 -26.09
N SER A 273 9.55 3.76 -26.42
CA SER A 273 10.97 4.03 -26.69
C SER A 273 11.77 4.43 -25.43
N ASP A 274 11.21 4.27 -24.23
CA ASP A 274 11.77 4.72 -22.94
C ASP A 274 12.15 6.23 -22.90
N SER A 275 11.71 7.01 -23.89
CA SER A 275 12.02 8.44 -24.02
C SER A 275 11.03 9.32 -23.27
N LEU A 276 9.91 8.76 -22.80
CA LEU A 276 8.89 9.51 -22.09
C LEU A 276 9.39 10.10 -20.78
N ASP A 277 10.14 9.35 -19.97
CA ASP A 277 10.65 9.87 -18.69
C ASP A 277 11.64 11.02 -18.90
N SER A 278 12.45 10.96 -19.96
CA SER A 278 13.28 12.09 -20.41
C SER A 278 12.41 13.27 -20.80
N TYR A 279 11.43 13.07 -21.69
CA TYR A 279 10.52 14.12 -22.15
C TYR A 279 9.76 14.79 -20.99
N LEU A 280 9.25 14.00 -20.04
CA LEU A 280 8.59 14.50 -18.83
C LEU A 280 9.57 15.26 -17.93
N SER A 281 10.84 14.82 -17.86
CA SER A 281 11.91 15.49 -17.11
C SER A 281 12.39 16.79 -17.76
N ASP A 282 12.40 16.86 -19.09
CA ASP A 282 12.77 18.05 -19.85
C ASP A 282 11.70 19.15 -19.73
N LEU A 283 10.42 18.76 -19.83
CA LEU A 283 9.27 19.59 -19.43
C LEU A 283 9.38 20.11 -17.98
N ILE A 284 10.10 19.37 -17.12
CA ILE A 284 10.35 19.72 -15.73
C ILE A 284 11.52 20.70 -15.58
N ARG A 285 12.59 20.56 -16.38
CA ARG A 285 13.85 21.32 -16.27
C ARG A 285 13.83 22.70 -16.95
N GLU A 286 13.11 22.88 -18.05
CA GLU A 286 13.10 24.16 -18.81
C GLU A 286 12.64 25.41 -18.04
N PHE A 287 12.17 25.29 -16.78
CA PHE A 287 11.43 26.36 -16.11
C PHE A 287 11.75 26.57 -14.62
N GLU A 288 12.97 26.29 -14.16
CA GLU A 288 13.37 26.39 -12.72
C GLU A 288 13.28 27.78 -12.06
N LYS A 289 12.82 28.84 -12.74
CA LYS A 289 12.61 30.18 -12.15
C LYS A 289 11.33 30.88 -12.62
N LYS A 290 10.15 30.33 -12.34
CA LYS A 290 8.88 30.86 -12.89
C LYS A 290 7.72 30.91 -11.90
N SER A 291 6.77 31.82 -12.18
CA SER A 291 5.67 32.26 -11.30
C SER A 291 4.68 31.14 -10.91
N GLU A 292 3.88 31.36 -9.86
CA GLU A 292 2.88 30.39 -9.38
C GLU A 292 1.84 29.99 -10.45
N SER A 293 1.49 30.91 -11.35
CA SER A 293 0.58 30.64 -12.48
C SER A 293 1.19 29.66 -13.48
N GLU A 294 2.49 29.82 -13.79
CA GLU A 294 3.24 28.94 -14.68
C GLU A 294 3.43 27.56 -14.06
N ARG A 295 3.70 27.49 -12.75
CA ARG A 295 3.73 26.24 -11.97
C ARG A 295 2.42 25.46 -12.12
N LYS A 296 1.28 26.13 -11.88
CA LYS A 296 -0.05 25.51 -12.02
C LYS A 296 -0.35 25.09 -13.46
N ARG A 297 0.05 25.88 -14.46
CA ARG A 297 -0.12 25.53 -15.88
C ARG A 297 0.65 24.25 -16.22
N ARG A 298 1.87 24.09 -15.69
CA ARG A 298 2.69 22.88 -15.86
C ARG A 298 2.08 21.66 -15.21
N GLU A 299 1.62 21.77 -13.98
CA GLU A 299 0.95 20.66 -13.29
C GLU A 299 -0.24 20.14 -14.10
N ARG A 300 -1.02 21.05 -14.70
CA ARG A 300 -2.12 20.68 -15.61
C ARG A 300 -1.62 19.98 -16.87
N LYS A 301 -0.62 20.52 -17.56
CA LYS A 301 -0.04 19.88 -18.76
C LYS A 301 0.48 18.47 -18.47
N LEU A 302 1.22 18.30 -17.38
CA LEU A 302 1.75 17.00 -16.96
C LEU A 302 0.61 16.02 -16.63
N LYS A 303 -0.45 16.49 -15.97
CA LYS A 303 -1.63 15.69 -15.67
C LYS A 303 -2.30 15.23 -16.97
N THR A 304 -2.52 16.14 -17.92
CA THR A 304 -3.13 15.82 -19.22
C THR A 304 -2.29 14.82 -20.03
N ALA A 305 -0.96 15.01 -20.11
CA ALA A 305 -0.09 14.07 -20.80
C ALA A 305 -0.17 12.65 -20.20
N LYS A 306 -0.19 12.54 -18.87
CA LYS A 306 -0.37 11.25 -18.17
C LYS A 306 -1.74 10.64 -18.41
N GLU A 307 -2.80 11.44 -18.40
CA GLU A 307 -4.16 10.98 -18.69
C GLU A 307 -4.25 10.42 -20.11
N LEU A 308 -3.70 11.13 -21.10
CA LEU A 308 -3.68 10.69 -22.50
C LEU A 308 -2.87 9.41 -22.70
N LEU A 309 -1.68 9.32 -22.10
CA LEU A 309 -0.88 8.10 -22.13
C LEU A 309 -1.61 6.92 -21.48
N ASN A 310 -2.21 7.12 -20.31
CA ASN A 310 -2.97 6.07 -19.63
C ASN A 310 -4.11 5.58 -20.52
N THR A 311 -4.82 6.48 -21.20
CA THR A 311 -5.84 6.10 -22.18
C THR A 311 -5.25 5.27 -23.32
N ALA A 312 -4.13 5.69 -23.92
CA ALA A 312 -3.47 4.95 -24.99
C ALA A 312 -3.08 3.53 -24.55
N ILE A 313 -2.49 3.38 -23.36
CA ILE A 313 -2.15 2.08 -22.79
C ILE A 313 -3.39 1.18 -22.65
N LEU A 314 -4.49 1.71 -22.09
CA LEU A 314 -5.69 0.90 -21.88
C LEU A 314 -6.38 0.50 -23.20
N VAL A 315 -6.43 1.41 -24.19
CA VAL A 315 -6.97 1.10 -25.52
C VAL A 315 -6.12 0.05 -26.22
N GLU A 316 -4.78 0.16 -26.15
CA GLU A 316 -3.88 -0.85 -26.69
C GLU A 316 -4.10 -2.23 -26.06
N GLN A 317 -4.32 -2.29 -24.74
CA GLN A 317 -4.64 -3.55 -24.06
C GLN A 317 -5.99 -4.13 -24.53
N THR A 318 -6.96 -3.27 -24.87
CA THR A 318 -8.21 -3.73 -25.50
C THR A 318 -7.96 -4.31 -26.90
N ILE A 319 -7.08 -3.71 -27.70
CA ILE A 319 -6.71 -4.21 -29.02
C ILE A 319 -6.02 -5.58 -28.93
N GLN A 320 -5.03 -5.71 -28.05
CA GLN A 320 -4.17 -6.89 -27.98
C GLN A 320 -4.86 -8.15 -27.44
N ASP A 321 -5.73 -8.02 -26.44
CA ASP A 321 -6.32 -9.15 -25.71
C ASP A 321 -7.83 -8.99 -25.50
N GLY A 322 -8.50 -8.21 -26.34
CA GLY A 322 -9.94 -7.95 -26.23
C GLY A 322 -10.38 -7.27 -24.91
N GLY A 323 -9.43 -6.78 -24.11
CA GLY A 323 -9.67 -6.22 -22.78
C GLY A 323 -9.72 -7.25 -21.65
N HIS A 324 -9.44 -8.54 -21.91
CA HIS A 324 -9.55 -9.59 -20.89
C HIS A 324 -8.67 -9.32 -19.64
N LEU A 325 -7.43 -8.86 -19.82
CA LEU A 325 -6.56 -8.47 -18.69
C LEU A 325 -7.11 -7.31 -17.84
N ILE A 326 -7.78 -6.34 -18.49
CA ILE A 326 -8.42 -5.21 -17.79
C ILE A 326 -9.58 -5.73 -16.95
N ASP A 327 -10.45 -6.55 -17.54
CA ASP A 327 -11.63 -7.09 -16.86
C ASP A 327 -11.26 -8.05 -15.73
N ASP A 328 -10.24 -8.87 -15.93
CA ASP A 328 -9.70 -9.75 -14.90
C ASP A 328 -9.19 -8.95 -13.70
N LEU A 329 -8.32 -7.95 -13.93
CA LEU A 329 -7.78 -7.12 -12.86
C LEU A 329 -8.88 -6.32 -12.15
N ARG A 330 -9.89 -5.81 -12.88
CA ARG A 330 -11.07 -5.15 -12.29
C ARG A 330 -11.85 -6.10 -11.39
N SER A 331 -12.08 -7.33 -11.85
CA SER A 331 -12.80 -8.34 -11.07
C SER A 331 -12.06 -8.68 -9.78
N LEU A 332 -10.75 -8.93 -9.86
CA LEU A 332 -9.89 -9.23 -8.71
C LEU A 332 -9.85 -8.07 -7.70
N LEU A 333 -9.84 -6.82 -8.16
CA LEU A 333 -9.75 -5.63 -7.30
C LEU A 333 -11.09 -5.28 -6.63
N PHE A 334 -12.20 -5.37 -7.36
CA PHE A 334 -13.46 -4.73 -6.95
C PHE A 334 -14.62 -5.70 -6.73
N ASN A 335 -14.61 -6.88 -7.35
CA ASN A 335 -15.73 -7.83 -7.29
C ASN A 335 -15.48 -8.96 -6.28
N ASN A 336 -14.23 -9.18 -5.92
CA ASN A 336 -13.83 -10.12 -4.88
C ASN A 336 -13.39 -9.32 -3.65
N PRO A 337 -14.25 -8.99 -2.68
CA PRO A 337 -13.78 -8.39 -1.43
C PRO A 337 -12.98 -9.40 -0.61
N SER A 338 -11.99 -8.94 0.15
CA SER A 338 -11.28 -9.81 1.08
C SER A 338 -12.22 -10.22 2.21
N LYS A 339 -12.03 -11.42 2.75
CA LYS A 339 -12.68 -11.81 4.01
C LYS A 339 -12.11 -10.96 5.15
N ILE A 340 -12.95 -10.58 6.10
CA ILE A 340 -12.49 -9.91 7.33
C ILE A 340 -11.90 -10.99 8.25
N SER A 341 -10.60 -10.86 8.57
CA SER A 341 -9.96 -11.76 9.53
C SER A 341 -10.56 -11.57 10.92
N LEU A 342 -10.85 -12.68 11.61
CA LEU A 342 -11.65 -12.71 12.84
C LEU A 342 -13.00 -12.03 12.60
N GLY A 343 -13.91 -12.72 11.90
CA GLY A 343 -15.25 -12.22 11.62
C GLY A 343 -15.94 -11.67 12.87
N GLU A 344 -16.88 -10.73 12.69
CA GLU A 344 -17.63 -10.18 13.81
C GLU A 344 -18.20 -11.32 14.67
N LYS A 345 -17.71 -11.45 15.91
CA LYS A 345 -18.52 -12.08 16.93
C LYS A 345 -19.67 -11.11 17.16
N GLU A 346 -20.77 -11.27 16.42
CA GLU A 346 -22.05 -10.70 16.85
C GLU A 346 -22.21 -11.06 18.33
N PRO A 347 -22.51 -10.10 19.23
CA PRO A 347 -23.03 -10.47 20.52
C PRO A 347 -24.37 -11.18 20.23
N LYS A 348 -24.38 -12.51 20.32
CA LYS A 348 -25.62 -13.28 20.45
C LYS A 348 -26.32 -12.81 21.73
N LYS A 349 -27.10 -11.73 21.66
CA LYS A 349 -28.13 -11.44 22.64
C LYS A 349 -29.26 -12.45 22.40
N ARG A 350 -29.07 -13.66 22.93
CA ARG A 350 -30.19 -14.59 23.13
C ARG A 350 -30.92 -14.23 24.42
N LYS A 351 -32.14 -13.72 24.19
CA LYS A 351 -33.42 -13.90 24.93
C LYS A 351 -33.56 -13.34 26.36
N LYS A 352 -34.66 -12.62 26.58
CA LYS A 352 -35.91 -13.20 27.12
C LYS A 352 -37.12 -12.38 26.64
N ILE A 353 -38.10 -13.08 26.07
CA ILE A 353 -39.49 -12.62 25.98
C ILE A 353 -40.12 -12.98 27.33
N PRO A 354 -40.67 -12.04 28.10
CA PRO A 354 -41.62 -12.37 29.15
C PRO A 354 -43.01 -12.49 28.53
N ALA A 355 -43.74 -13.51 29.00
CA ALA A 355 -45.15 -13.75 28.74
C ALA A 355 -46.03 -12.68 29.40
#